data_AF-A0A6N9NK11-F1
#
_entry.id   AF-A0A6N9NK11-F1
#
_cell.length_a   1.000
_cell.length_b   1.000
_cell.length_c   1.000
_cell.angle_alpha   90.00
_cell.angle_beta   90.00
_cell.angle_gamma   90.00
#
_symmetry.space_group_name_H-M   'P 1'
#
loop_
_entity.id
_entity.type
_entity.pdbx_description
1 polymer ?
#
loop_
_entity_poly.entity_id
_entity_poly.type
_entity_poly.pdbx_seq_one_letter_code
_entity_poly.pdbx_strand_id
1 'polypeptide(L)'
;MKIISLFVTLVCLFFSTQISAQYEQDTLETIEKTPSSFTPPTVGLGVGLISFYGDLRDYKYGNPFVSNPVYELYVHQPILDYLSLNVYFMFGKLRVEERRVERNLNFESTIRASGLNFEYNFGNFLNPDRNFSPFITAGVEIFEFNSKTDILDKNGNPYYYWSDGTIRNIAQDDPSAEFAVEVSRDYTYETDIREARFGGKELYPERGVAIPLGIGFGLKITNQINFRLASTMHLTFTDNIDGIDVHSPPERLANDRANANNDYFLASTVSLTYNFRKVDSYKDGFDKDEVIDFYAYDNNDYDNDGIIDFYDKCPNTPVGVEVDTLGCPIDSDGDGLADHLDKEINSPGTTVNAEGVYLTDEMIYESYLRYSDTSGEFADVVSTNFSGKSKTQSRFRINVGEYARGQEPAGMEQLLNLPDLKTEVKDSTVLYSVGSSNNLEDVVKRKTEISQLGLNPTIEERKNDNSYSDAGQRVNELKPLNNSGSGIDPNQVIFRVQLGAFKSKPDDSYFKNVDNIIVQENDNIFRYYSGAFDTFEAAAAHKVKLSVAGFKGAFVAAFKGGKKVPLKSVGVNPIQQSPLIGN
;
A
#
# COMPACT_ATOMS: atom_id res chain seq x y z
N MET A 1 -37.01 9.08 36.40
CA MET A 1 -37.00 10.05 37.53
C MET A 1 -36.11 9.68 38.73
N LYS A 2 -35.97 8.40 39.12
CA LYS A 2 -35.15 8.03 40.31
C LYS A 2 -33.62 8.11 40.10
N ILE A 3 -33.12 7.96 38.87
CA ILE A 3 -31.68 8.02 38.57
C ILE A 3 -31.16 9.47 38.50
N ILE A 4 -31.96 10.39 37.95
CA ILE A 4 -31.67 11.84 37.93
C ILE A 4 -31.58 12.37 39.37
N SER A 5 -32.47 11.93 40.26
CA SER A 5 -32.43 12.30 41.68
C SER A 5 -31.17 11.79 42.39
N LEU A 6 -30.66 10.61 42.02
CA LEU A 6 -29.47 10.00 42.62
C LEU A 6 -28.18 10.67 42.11
N PHE A 7 -28.14 11.07 40.84
CA PHE A 7 -26.98 11.75 40.25
C PHE A 7 -26.87 13.20 40.73
N VAL A 8 -28.00 13.92 40.86
CA VAL A 8 -28.02 15.28 41.44
C VAL A 8 -27.62 15.26 42.92
N THR A 9 -28.00 14.24 43.69
CA THR A 9 -27.53 14.10 45.08
C THR A 9 -26.05 13.74 45.17
N LEU A 10 -25.52 12.90 44.26
CA LEU A 10 -24.10 12.56 44.24
C LEU A 10 -23.22 13.78 43.88
N VAL A 11 -23.67 14.61 42.93
CA VAL A 11 -22.98 15.85 42.53
C VAL A 11 -23.04 16.91 43.63
N CYS A 12 -24.16 17.03 44.37
CA CYS A 12 -24.26 17.91 45.54
C CYS A 12 -23.45 17.42 46.76
N LEU A 13 -23.27 16.11 46.94
CA LEU A 13 -22.41 15.54 47.99
C LEU A 13 -20.92 15.74 47.71
N PHE A 14 -20.52 15.79 46.45
CA PHE A 14 -19.13 16.13 46.07
C PHE A 14 -18.80 17.62 46.26
N PHE A 15 -19.78 18.52 46.17
CA PHE A 15 -19.58 19.97 46.38
C PHE A 15 -19.66 20.43 47.84
N SER A 16 -20.05 19.56 48.78
CA SER A 16 -20.30 19.95 50.19
C SER A 16 -19.24 19.51 51.20
N THR A 17 -18.12 18.88 50.78
CA THR A 17 -17.10 18.33 51.70
C THR A 17 -15.74 19.04 51.70
N GLN A 18 -15.68 20.34 51.34
CA GLN A 18 -14.44 21.15 51.47
C GLN A 18 -14.72 22.58 51.96
N ILE A 19 -15.41 22.76 53.10
CA ILE A 19 -15.25 23.99 53.91
C ILE A 19 -15.34 23.59 55.38
N SER A 20 -14.21 23.21 55.97
CA SER A 20 -13.95 23.31 57.43
C SER A 20 -12.49 22.92 57.70
N ALA A 21 -11.63 23.91 57.90
CA ALA A 21 -10.45 23.77 58.76
C ALA A 21 -10.02 25.17 59.22
N GLN A 22 -9.79 25.25 60.53
CA GLN A 22 -9.60 26.46 61.34
C GLN A 22 -8.31 27.20 61.05
N TYR A 23 -8.37 28.50 61.32
CA TYR A 23 -7.27 29.44 61.47
C TYR A 23 -6.40 29.02 62.67
N GLU A 24 -5.12 28.75 62.44
CA GLU A 24 -4.09 28.80 63.49
C GLU A 24 -2.87 29.51 62.90
N GLN A 25 -2.48 30.56 63.59
CA GLN A 25 -1.51 31.56 63.17
C GLN A 25 -0.17 31.17 63.79
N ASP A 26 0.73 30.62 62.99
CA ASP A 26 2.14 30.51 63.38
C ASP A 26 3.05 30.84 62.20
N THR A 27 4.01 31.71 62.49
CA THR A 27 4.84 32.47 61.56
C THR A 27 5.85 31.58 60.84
N LEU A 28 5.80 31.54 59.51
CA LEU A 28 6.92 31.23 58.60
C LEU A 28 6.55 31.73 57.20
N GLU A 29 7.46 32.46 56.56
CA GLU A 29 7.29 33.21 55.32
C GLU A 29 6.52 32.44 54.24
N THR A 30 5.24 32.79 54.04
CA THR A 30 4.48 32.41 52.86
C THR A 30 5.01 33.21 51.68
N ILE A 31 5.81 32.57 50.84
CA ILE A 31 5.98 32.97 49.43
C ILE A 31 4.56 33.01 48.85
N GLU A 32 4.05 34.21 48.59
CA GLU A 32 2.84 34.40 47.78
C GLU A 32 3.06 33.75 46.41
N LYS A 33 2.51 32.55 46.21
CA LYS A 33 2.32 31.99 44.87
C LYS A 33 1.30 32.89 44.16
N THR A 34 1.84 33.82 43.39
CA THR A 34 1.14 34.62 42.38
C THR A 34 0.40 33.70 41.38
N PRO A 35 -0.68 34.21 40.75
CA PRO A 35 -1.82 33.41 40.33
C PRO A 35 -1.50 32.48 39.16
N SER A 36 -2.23 31.36 39.11
CA SER A 36 -2.20 30.33 38.07
C SER A 36 -1.95 30.92 36.68
N SER A 37 -0.81 30.57 36.08
CA SER A 37 -0.57 30.86 34.67
C SER A 37 -1.69 30.25 33.85
N PHE A 38 -2.35 31.07 33.04
CA PHE A 38 -3.37 30.60 32.11
C PHE A 38 -2.70 29.64 31.11
N THR A 39 -2.93 28.34 31.28
CA THR A 39 -2.42 27.33 30.35
C THR A 39 -3.16 27.49 29.02
N PRO A 40 -2.48 27.77 27.91
CA PRO A 40 -3.15 27.91 26.63
C PRO A 40 -3.81 26.60 26.22
N PRO A 41 -4.88 26.66 25.40
CA PRO A 41 -5.58 25.48 24.96
C PRO A 41 -4.68 24.62 24.07
N THR A 42 -4.98 23.33 24.01
CA THR A 42 -4.44 22.40 23.03
C THR A 42 -5.51 22.14 21.98
N VAL A 43 -5.14 22.13 20.70
CA VAL A 43 -6.08 21.79 19.61
C VAL A 43 -5.69 20.44 19.03
N GLY A 44 -6.68 19.57 18.88
CA GLY A 44 -6.51 18.24 18.31
C GLY A 44 -7.36 18.05 17.06
N LEU A 45 -6.76 17.41 16.04
CA LEU A 45 -7.45 16.93 14.86
C LEU A 45 -7.33 15.41 14.80
N GLY A 46 -8.46 14.75 14.64
CA GLY A 46 -8.60 13.30 14.66
C GLY A 46 -9.32 12.75 13.45
N VAL A 47 -8.91 11.56 13.04
CA VAL A 47 -9.60 10.72 12.06
C VAL A 47 -9.83 9.35 12.67
N GLY A 48 -10.94 8.71 12.33
CA GLY A 48 -11.33 7.49 12.99
C GLY A 48 -12.38 6.69 12.26
N LEU A 49 -12.88 5.69 12.98
CA LEU A 49 -13.90 4.77 12.56
C LEU A 49 -15.09 4.86 13.52
N ILE A 50 -16.31 4.88 12.98
CA ILE A 50 -17.56 4.92 13.73
C ILE A 50 -18.42 3.69 13.41
N SER A 51 -18.91 3.03 14.46
CA SER A 51 -19.72 1.81 14.37
C SER A 51 -21.06 2.02 15.07
N PHE A 52 -22.14 1.54 14.46
CA PHE A 52 -23.50 1.66 15.00
C PHE A 52 -23.93 0.41 15.79
N TYR A 53 -24.78 0.65 16.79
CA TYR A 53 -25.42 -0.38 17.60
C TYR A 53 -26.88 0.04 17.89
N GLY A 54 -27.82 -0.72 17.35
CA GLY A 54 -29.25 -0.50 17.47
C GLY A 54 -30.00 -1.72 16.95
N ASP A 55 -31.21 -1.51 16.46
CA ASP A 55 -32.11 -2.57 15.97
C ASP A 55 -31.66 -3.14 14.63
N LEU A 56 -31.15 -2.30 13.73
CA LEU A 56 -30.51 -2.73 12.48
C LEU A 56 -29.10 -3.25 12.73
N ARG A 57 -28.98 -4.47 13.26
CA ARG A 57 -27.71 -5.22 13.29
C ARG A 57 -27.90 -6.74 13.32
N ASP A 58 -27.22 -7.43 12.42
CA ASP A 58 -27.13 -8.89 12.49
C ASP A 58 -26.04 -9.33 13.46
N TYR A 59 -26.43 -9.70 14.68
CA TYR A 59 -25.50 -10.26 15.69
C TYR A 59 -24.87 -11.61 15.27
N LYS A 60 -25.43 -12.30 14.27
CA LYS A 60 -24.96 -13.61 13.80
C LYS A 60 -24.16 -13.54 12.49
N TYR A 61 -24.39 -12.53 11.66
CA TYR A 61 -23.77 -12.39 10.33
C TYR A 61 -23.11 -11.03 10.04
N GLY A 62 -23.21 -10.05 10.94
CA GLY A 62 -22.61 -8.73 10.78
C GLY A 62 -21.11 -8.73 11.02
N ASN A 63 -20.33 -8.23 10.06
CA ASN A 63 -18.90 -8.00 10.25
C ASN A 63 -18.71 -6.90 11.33
N PRO A 64 -18.02 -7.16 12.46
CA PRO A 64 -17.78 -6.17 13.50
C PRO A 64 -16.93 -4.98 13.00
N PHE A 65 -16.33 -5.09 11.82
CA PHE A 65 -15.54 -4.06 11.15
C PHE A 65 -16.32 -3.26 10.08
N VAL A 66 -17.66 -3.35 10.01
CA VAL A 66 -18.45 -2.35 9.25
C VAL A 66 -18.40 -1.04 10.01
N SER A 67 -17.31 -0.32 9.82
CA SER A 67 -17.08 0.99 10.40
C SER A 67 -16.94 2.02 9.31
N ASN A 68 -17.49 3.18 9.56
CA ASN A 68 -17.51 4.29 8.62
C ASN A 68 -16.48 5.35 9.06
N PRO A 69 -15.96 6.18 8.17
CA PRO A 69 -15.03 7.22 8.56
C PRO A 69 -15.70 8.29 9.44
N VAL A 70 -14.99 8.75 10.46
CA VAL A 70 -15.37 9.89 11.31
C VAL A 70 -14.18 10.82 11.51
N TYR A 71 -14.46 12.11 11.62
CA TYR A 71 -13.50 13.17 11.84
C TYR A 71 -13.83 13.88 13.15
N GLU A 72 -12.81 14.21 13.92
CA GLU A 72 -12.95 14.84 15.22
C GLU A 72 -12.04 16.07 15.29
N LEU A 73 -12.59 17.20 15.73
CA LEU A 73 -11.84 18.40 16.07
C LEU A 73 -12.12 18.71 17.52
N TYR A 74 -11.11 18.91 18.34
CA TYR A 74 -11.33 19.26 19.74
C TYR A 74 -10.35 20.28 20.28
N VAL A 75 -10.83 21.03 21.26
CA VAL A 75 -10.07 21.95 22.08
C VAL A 75 -9.99 21.35 23.47
N HIS A 76 -8.78 21.03 23.90
CA HIS A 76 -8.47 20.47 25.20
C HIS A 76 -7.89 21.56 26.11
N GLN A 77 -8.59 21.87 27.19
CA GLN A 77 -8.20 22.86 28.19
C GLN A 77 -7.92 22.16 29.52
N PRO A 78 -6.65 22.09 29.97
CA PRO A 78 -6.33 21.62 31.30
C PRO A 78 -6.95 22.53 32.36
N ILE A 79 -7.66 21.95 33.33
CA ILE A 79 -8.18 22.66 34.51
C ILE A 79 -7.26 22.39 35.69
N LEU A 80 -6.89 21.13 35.87
CA LEU A 80 -5.94 20.62 36.85
C LEU A 80 -4.95 19.70 36.14
N ASP A 81 -3.84 19.37 36.79
CA ASP A 81 -2.82 18.47 36.21
C ASP A 81 -3.38 17.08 35.84
N TYR A 82 -4.46 16.67 36.51
CA TYR A 82 -5.13 15.40 36.32
C TYR A 82 -6.49 15.46 35.62
N LEU A 83 -7.04 16.66 35.40
CA LEU A 83 -8.41 16.87 34.91
C LEU A 83 -8.44 17.98 33.86
N SER A 84 -8.96 17.65 32.68
CA SER A 84 -9.12 18.60 31.57
C SER A 84 -10.58 18.68 31.13
N LEU A 85 -10.95 19.81 30.55
CA LEU A 85 -12.20 20.00 29.83
C LEU A 85 -11.93 19.99 28.32
N ASN A 86 -12.68 19.17 27.60
CA ASN A 86 -12.64 19.09 26.16
C ASN A 86 -13.93 19.62 25.56
N VAL A 87 -13.81 20.48 24.55
CA VAL A 87 -14.89 20.84 23.64
C VAL A 87 -14.59 20.19 22.30
N TYR A 88 -15.47 19.33 21.80
CA TYR A 88 -15.22 18.61 20.56
C TYR A 88 -16.37 18.73 19.57
N PHE A 89 -16.02 18.66 18.29
CA PHE A 89 -16.91 18.62 17.14
C PHE A 89 -16.59 17.35 16.36
N MET A 90 -17.61 16.56 16.06
CA MET A 90 -17.48 15.29 15.36
C MET A 90 -18.34 15.29 14.10
N PHE A 91 -17.78 14.81 13.00
CA PHE A 91 -18.43 14.73 11.70
C PHE A 91 -18.20 13.36 11.09
N GLY A 92 -19.26 12.65 10.74
CA GLY A 92 -19.13 11.32 10.16
C GLY A 92 -20.40 10.83 9.51
N LYS A 93 -20.35 9.60 9.00
CA LYS A 93 -21.52 8.90 8.48
C LYS A 93 -21.67 7.58 9.23
N LEU A 94 -22.90 7.19 9.53
CA LEU A 94 -23.25 5.87 10.07
C LEU A 94 -24.01 5.11 9.00
N ARG A 95 -23.39 4.09 8.41
CA ARG A 95 -24.04 3.21 7.45
C ARG A 95 -24.09 1.80 7.97
N VAL A 96 -25.28 1.20 7.89
CA VAL A 96 -25.51 -0.21 8.21
C VAL A 96 -26.41 -0.85 7.16
N GLU A 97 -26.09 -2.09 6.85
CA GLU A 97 -26.86 -2.94 5.94
C GLU A 97 -27.21 -4.24 6.67
N GLU A 98 -28.50 -4.55 6.70
CA GLU A 98 -29.05 -5.83 7.13
C GLU A 98 -29.34 -6.68 5.90
N ARG A 99 -28.87 -7.93 5.90
CA ARG A 99 -29.08 -8.88 4.81
C ARG A 99 -29.61 -10.19 5.36
N ARG A 100 -30.93 -10.27 5.57
CA ARG A 100 -31.64 -11.48 6.02
C ARG A 100 -32.71 -11.87 5.01
N VAL A 101 -33.02 -13.16 4.95
CA VAL A 101 -34.03 -13.70 4.02
C VAL A 101 -35.41 -13.05 4.24
N GLU A 102 -35.76 -12.73 5.49
CA GLU A 102 -37.07 -12.16 5.86
C GLU A 102 -37.06 -10.62 5.98
N ARG A 103 -35.88 -9.98 6.07
CA ARG A 103 -35.72 -8.54 6.31
C ARG A 103 -34.41 -8.03 5.71
N ASN A 104 -34.50 -7.05 4.80
CA ASN A 104 -33.35 -6.46 4.11
C ASN A 104 -33.40 -4.94 4.20
N LEU A 105 -33.12 -4.41 5.39
CA LEU A 105 -33.10 -2.98 5.63
C LEU A 105 -31.69 -2.42 5.60
N ASN A 106 -31.58 -1.15 5.26
CA ASN A 106 -30.32 -0.44 5.24
C ASN A 106 -30.56 1.01 5.61
N PHE A 107 -29.54 1.67 6.15
CA PHE A 107 -29.59 3.11 6.33
C PHE A 107 -28.19 3.72 6.26
N GLU A 108 -28.14 4.98 5.85
CA GLU A 108 -26.99 5.87 5.99
C GLU A 108 -27.45 7.13 6.71
N SER A 109 -26.82 7.45 7.83
CA SER A 109 -27.09 8.65 8.62
C SER A 109 -25.88 9.57 8.65
N THR A 110 -26.05 10.84 8.31
CA THR A 110 -24.98 11.84 8.51
C THR A 110 -25.00 12.31 9.96
N ILE A 111 -23.90 12.11 10.68
CA ILE A 111 -23.77 12.48 12.09
C ILE A 111 -22.93 13.74 12.23
N ARG A 112 -23.48 14.73 12.95
CA ARG A 112 -22.77 15.93 13.36
C ARG A 112 -22.96 16.13 14.85
N ALA A 113 -21.90 15.93 15.62
CA ALA A 113 -21.93 16.01 17.07
C ALA A 113 -21.12 17.20 17.58
N SER A 114 -21.56 17.77 18.70
CA SER A 114 -20.83 18.78 19.46
C SER A 114 -20.97 18.45 20.93
N GLY A 115 -19.85 18.27 21.61
CA GLY A 115 -19.86 17.79 22.99
C GLY A 115 -18.86 18.49 23.90
N LEU A 116 -19.16 18.39 25.19
CA LEU A 116 -18.31 18.80 26.29
C LEU A 116 -18.00 17.55 27.11
N ASN A 117 -16.73 17.21 27.28
CA ASN A 117 -16.34 16.09 28.13
C ASN A 117 -15.21 16.47 29.08
N PHE A 118 -15.23 15.87 30.28
CA PHE A 118 -14.11 15.92 31.19
C PHE A 118 -13.20 14.73 30.93
N GLU A 119 -11.91 14.98 30.93
CA GLU A 119 -10.87 13.98 30.78
C GLU A 119 -10.07 13.82 32.05
N TYR A 120 -10.04 12.60 32.58
CA TYR A 120 -9.23 12.25 33.73
C TYR A 120 -8.04 11.41 33.28
N ASN A 121 -6.82 11.93 33.45
CA ASN A 121 -5.59 11.34 32.91
C ASN A 121 -4.76 10.54 33.95
N PHE A 122 -5.33 10.28 35.13
CA PHE A 122 -4.70 9.57 36.26
C PHE A 122 -3.38 10.20 36.77
N GLY A 123 -3.14 11.49 36.51
CA GLY A 123 -1.93 12.21 36.94
C GLY A 123 -1.67 12.19 38.45
N ASN A 124 -2.69 11.92 39.28
CA ASN A 124 -2.53 11.76 40.73
C ASN A 124 -1.76 10.49 41.13
N PHE A 125 -1.72 9.49 40.25
CA PHE A 125 -1.12 8.17 40.52
C PHE A 125 0.07 7.87 39.62
N LEU A 126 0.18 8.57 38.50
CA LEU A 126 1.18 8.31 37.46
C LEU A 126 2.27 9.38 37.47
N ASN A 127 3.49 9.01 37.05
CA ASN A 127 4.62 9.91 36.97
C ASN A 127 4.29 11.16 36.11
N PRO A 128 4.53 12.40 36.58
CA PRO A 128 4.34 13.62 35.79
C PRO A 128 5.12 13.64 34.46
N ASP A 129 6.33 13.06 34.42
CA ASP A 129 7.23 13.07 33.25
C ASP A 129 7.00 11.88 32.30
N ARG A 130 5.79 11.31 32.30
CA ARG A 130 5.44 10.15 31.47
C ARG A 130 5.27 10.52 29.99
N ASN A 131 5.80 9.69 29.10
CA ASN A 131 5.53 9.80 27.66
C ASN A 131 4.21 9.13 27.25
N PHE A 132 3.72 8.18 28.05
CA PHE A 132 2.43 7.52 27.85
C PHE A 132 1.45 7.98 28.93
N SER A 133 0.29 8.50 28.54
CA SER A 133 -0.75 8.94 29.46
C SER A 133 -2.09 8.30 29.14
N PRO A 134 -2.55 7.29 29.91
CA PRO A 134 -3.90 6.78 29.78
C PRO A 134 -4.90 7.83 30.26
N PHE A 135 -6.12 7.81 29.72
CA PHE A 135 -7.20 8.66 30.17
C PHE A 135 -8.56 8.00 29.99
N ILE A 136 -9.52 8.52 30.75
CA ILE A 136 -10.95 8.26 30.56
C ILE A 136 -11.68 9.59 30.35
N THR A 137 -12.77 9.57 29.58
CA THR A 137 -13.61 10.75 29.35
C THR A 137 -15.07 10.46 29.66
N ALA A 138 -15.78 11.47 30.16
CA ALA A 138 -17.21 11.44 30.34
C ALA A 138 -17.80 12.83 30.14
N GLY A 139 -18.95 12.93 29.47
CA GLY A 139 -19.49 14.24 29.10
C GLY A 139 -20.96 14.27 28.71
N VAL A 140 -21.31 15.35 28.01
CA VAL A 140 -22.60 15.56 27.37
C VAL A 140 -22.39 15.97 25.93
N GLU A 141 -23.23 15.47 25.04
CA GLU A 141 -23.16 15.72 23.61
C GLU A 141 -24.54 16.06 23.07
N ILE A 142 -24.60 17.03 22.16
CA ILE A 142 -25.74 17.25 21.29
C ILE A 142 -25.31 16.80 19.90
N PHE A 143 -26.13 15.99 19.25
CA PHE A 143 -25.83 15.50 17.91
C PHE A 143 -27.03 15.64 16.98
N GLU A 144 -26.74 15.89 15.72
CA GLU A 144 -27.67 15.90 14.62
C GLU A 144 -27.46 14.64 13.78
N PHE A 145 -28.55 14.01 13.37
CA PHE A 145 -28.56 12.84 12.51
C PHE A 145 -29.65 13.03 11.44
N ASN A 146 -29.33 12.68 10.19
CA ASN A 146 -30.31 12.60 9.11
C ASN A 146 -30.13 11.25 8.43
N SER A 147 -31.12 10.38 8.63
CA SER A 147 -31.06 8.98 8.23
C SER A 147 -31.84 8.75 6.95
N LYS A 148 -31.15 8.22 5.96
CA LYS A 148 -31.68 7.89 4.64
C LYS A 148 -31.57 6.40 4.39
N THR A 149 -32.44 5.88 3.52
CA THR A 149 -32.46 4.48 3.08
C THR A 149 -32.34 4.43 1.55
N ASP A 150 -31.67 3.41 1.06
CA ASP A 150 -31.58 3.05 -0.35
C ASP A 150 -32.64 1.98 -0.62
N ILE A 151 -33.74 2.42 -1.22
CA ILE A 151 -34.86 1.54 -1.60
C ILE A 151 -35.22 1.67 -3.07
N LEU A 152 -34.75 2.70 -3.78
CA LEU A 152 -35.05 2.95 -5.18
C LEU A 152 -33.81 2.82 -6.06
N ASP A 153 -33.98 2.31 -7.27
CA ASP A 153 -32.96 2.36 -8.30
C ASP A 153 -32.82 3.78 -8.90
N LYS A 154 -31.83 3.96 -9.77
CA LYS A 154 -31.58 5.23 -10.49
C LYS A 154 -32.78 5.77 -11.27
N ASN A 155 -33.75 4.92 -11.59
CA ASN A 155 -34.96 5.27 -12.34
C ASN A 155 -36.18 5.46 -11.42
N GLY A 156 -36.02 5.32 -10.10
CA GLY A 156 -37.07 5.45 -9.09
C GLY A 156 -37.88 4.17 -8.85
N ASN A 157 -37.44 3.01 -9.34
CA ASN A 157 -38.14 1.73 -9.10
C ASN A 157 -37.65 1.07 -7.81
N PRO A 158 -38.52 0.47 -7.00
CA PRO A 158 -38.12 -0.18 -5.76
C PRO A 158 -37.30 -1.46 -5.97
N TYR A 159 -36.38 -1.73 -5.05
CA TYR A 159 -35.66 -3.00 -4.97
C TYR A 159 -36.48 -4.09 -4.27
N TYR A 160 -36.58 -5.27 -4.89
CA TYR A 160 -37.20 -6.45 -4.29
C TYR A 160 -36.17 -7.54 -4.05
N TYR A 161 -36.06 -7.98 -2.79
CA TYR A 161 -35.15 -9.05 -2.39
C TYR A 161 -35.87 -10.38 -2.46
N TRP A 162 -35.33 -11.31 -3.25
CA TRP A 162 -35.91 -12.64 -3.44
C TRP A 162 -35.27 -13.67 -2.49
N SER A 163 -35.98 -14.76 -2.22
CA SER A 163 -35.52 -15.85 -1.35
C SER A 163 -34.27 -16.57 -1.86
N ASP A 164 -33.94 -16.43 -3.15
CA ASP A 164 -32.72 -16.96 -3.76
C ASP A 164 -31.48 -16.08 -3.52
N GLY A 165 -31.65 -14.93 -2.85
CA GLY A 165 -30.59 -13.96 -2.56
C GLY A 165 -30.36 -12.92 -3.67
N THR A 166 -31.12 -13.00 -4.78
CA THR A 166 -31.05 -12.01 -5.86
C THR A 166 -31.89 -10.77 -5.51
N ILE A 167 -31.50 -9.62 -6.08
CA ILE A 167 -32.26 -8.36 -6.01
C ILE A 167 -32.88 -8.13 -7.39
N ARG A 168 -34.19 -7.89 -7.46
CA ARG A 168 -34.91 -7.76 -8.73
C ARG A 168 -35.82 -6.53 -8.75
N ASN A 169 -36.24 -6.14 -9.95
CA ASN A 169 -37.13 -5.01 -10.18
C ASN A 169 -38.64 -5.31 -9.98
N ILE A 170 -38.99 -6.57 -9.71
CA ILE A 170 -40.38 -7.03 -9.47
C ILE A 170 -40.40 -7.91 -8.22
N ALA A 171 -41.48 -7.80 -7.43
CA ALA A 171 -41.68 -8.61 -6.23
C ALA A 171 -41.80 -10.11 -6.55
N GLN A 172 -41.35 -10.96 -5.64
CA GLN A 172 -41.34 -12.42 -5.86
C GLN A 172 -42.75 -13.02 -5.92
N ASP A 173 -43.72 -12.39 -5.28
CA ASP A 173 -45.13 -12.78 -5.24
C ASP A 173 -46.00 -12.12 -6.32
N ASP A 174 -45.41 -11.26 -7.17
CA ASP A 174 -46.13 -10.61 -8.26
C ASP A 174 -46.46 -11.63 -9.39
N PRO A 175 -47.66 -11.57 -10.00
CA PRO A 175 -48.01 -12.43 -11.14
C PRO A 175 -47.04 -12.35 -12.32
N SER A 176 -46.29 -11.24 -12.45
CA SER A 176 -45.30 -10.99 -13.50
C SER A 176 -43.87 -11.31 -13.07
N ALA A 177 -43.66 -11.98 -11.93
CA ALA A 177 -42.34 -12.30 -11.39
C ALA A 177 -41.45 -13.09 -12.38
N GLU A 178 -42.03 -13.83 -13.33
CA GLU A 178 -41.29 -14.54 -14.38
C GLU A 178 -40.49 -13.60 -15.31
N PHE A 179 -40.90 -12.33 -15.42
CA PHE A 179 -40.22 -11.30 -16.21
C PHE A 179 -39.27 -10.42 -15.36
N ALA A 180 -39.08 -10.77 -14.09
CA ALA A 180 -38.22 -10.01 -13.19
C ALA A 180 -36.76 -10.06 -13.65
N VAL A 181 -36.14 -8.90 -13.77
CA VAL A 181 -34.72 -8.73 -14.11
C VAL A 181 -33.93 -8.50 -12.84
N GLU A 182 -32.78 -9.17 -12.72
CA GLU A 182 -31.85 -8.95 -11.64
C GLU A 182 -31.23 -7.55 -11.74
N VAL A 183 -31.26 -6.80 -10.65
CA VAL A 183 -30.75 -5.44 -10.55
C VAL A 183 -29.72 -5.36 -9.43
N SER A 184 -28.76 -4.45 -9.57
CA SER A 184 -27.79 -4.15 -8.52
C SER A 184 -28.15 -2.83 -7.85
N ARG A 185 -27.90 -2.77 -6.53
CA ARG A 185 -27.99 -1.52 -5.77
C ARG A 185 -26.97 -0.52 -6.29
N ASP A 186 -27.38 0.74 -6.41
CA ASP A 186 -26.47 1.83 -6.74
C ASP A 186 -25.84 2.47 -5.50
N TYR A 187 -26.30 2.09 -4.30
CA TYR A 187 -25.87 2.60 -3.00
C TYR A 187 -26.03 4.11 -2.85
N THR A 188 -26.94 4.69 -3.62
CA THR A 188 -27.45 6.03 -3.37
C THR A 188 -28.49 5.92 -2.26
N TYR A 189 -28.38 6.74 -1.22
CA TYR A 189 -29.37 6.78 -0.13
C TYR A 189 -30.27 8.02 -0.34
N GLU A 190 -31.22 7.91 -1.27
CA GLU A 190 -32.09 9.01 -1.71
C GLU A 190 -33.31 9.24 -0.81
N THR A 191 -33.81 8.20 -0.16
CA THR A 191 -35.07 8.27 0.59
C THR A 191 -34.83 8.65 2.04
N ASP A 192 -35.26 9.83 2.45
CA ASP A 192 -35.24 10.25 3.86
C ASP A 192 -36.25 9.44 4.68
N ILE A 193 -35.78 8.71 5.70
CA ILE A 193 -36.62 7.77 6.46
C ILE A 193 -37.70 8.51 7.25
N ARG A 194 -37.40 9.72 7.74
CA ARG A 194 -38.32 10.55 8.48
C ARG A 194 -39.42 11.09 7.57
N GLU A 195 -39.05 11.57 6.38
CA GLU A 195 -40.01 12.14 5.42
C GLU A 195 -40.86 11.08 4.73
N ALA A 196 -40.32 9.88 4.52
CA ALA A 196 -41.03 8.75 3.91
C ALA A 196 -42.22 8.25 4.75
N ARG A 197 -42.25 8.54 6.06
CA ARG A 197 -43.35 8.19 6.99
C ARG A 197 -43.82 6.75 6.85
N PHE A 198 -42.88 5.81 6.79
CA PHE A 198 -43.20 4.38 6.72
C PHE A 198 -44.21 4.00 7.82
N GLY A 199 -45.33 3.37 7.45
CA GLY A 199 -46.39 3.00 8.38
C GLY A 199 -47.19 4.17 8.98
N GLY A 200 -47.11 5.37 8.39
CA GLY A 200 -47.80 6.56 8.90
C GLY A 200 -47.14 7.17 10.15
N LYS A 201 -45.87 6.85 10.40
CA LYS A 201 -45.11 7.35 11.56
C LYS A 201 -45.03 8.88 11.56
N GLU A 202 -45.17 9.47 12.74
CA GLU A 202 -44.99 10.91 12.95
C GLU A 202 -43.52 11.31 12.75
N LEU A 203 -43.29 12.59 12.44
CA LEU A 203 -41.93 13.12 12.31
C LEU A 203 -41.24 13.10 13.67
N TYR A 204 -40.01 12.59 13.72
CA TYR A 204 -39.14 12.63 14.89
C TYR A 204 -38.05 13.71 14.75
N PRO A 205 -37.50 14.21 15.88
CA PRO A 205 -36.43 15.21 15.82
C PRO A 205 -35.13 14.61 15.24
N GLU A 206 -34.47 15.35 14.35
CA GLU A 206 -33.12 15.02 13.83
C GLU A 206 -32.00 15.37 14.82
N ARG A 207 -32.34 15.83 16.02
CA ARG A 207 -31.38 16.24 17.04
C ARG A 207 -31.62 15.45 18.32
N GLY A 208 -30.55 14.84 18.81
CA GLY A 208 -30.53 14.08 20.04
C GLY A 208 -29.51 14.62 21.02
N VAL A 209 -29.59 14.08 22.24
CA VAL A 209 -28.58 14.23 23.28
C VAL A 209 -27.94 12.87 23.49
N ALA A 210 -26.65 12.84 23.80
CA ALA A 210 -25.92 11.63 24.13
C ALA A 210 -24.98 11.84 25.32
N ILE A 211 -24.62 10.74 25.99
CA ILE A 211 -23.55 10.70 26.97
C ILE A 211 -22.34 10.01 26.31
N PRO A 212 -21.30 10.77 25.92
CA PRO A 212 -20.03 10.20 25.47
C PRO A 212 -19.23 9.68 26.66
N LEU A 213 -18.88 8.39 26.62
CA LEU A 213 -17.99 7.72 27.58
C LEU A 213 -16.79 7.17 26.83
N GLY A 214 -15.60 7.71 27.09
CA GLY A 214 -14.39 7.36 26.35
C GLY A 214 -13.29 6.78 27.21
N ILE A 215 -12.46 5.98 26.58
CA ILE A 215 -11.18 5.50 27.10
C ILE A 215 -10.11 5.73 26.04
N GLY A 216 -8.87 5.96 26.45
CA GLY A 216 -7.80 6.09 25.50
C GLY A 216 -6.45 6.34 26.14
N PHE A 217 -5.48 6.66 25.30
CA PHE A 217 -4.16 7.06 25.73
C PHE A 217 -3.53 8.09 24.81
N GLY A 218 -2.70 8.95 25.38
CA GLY A 218 -1.83 9.88 24.68
C GLY A 218 -0.39 9.39 24.70
N LEU A 219 0.33 9.64 23.62
CA LEU A 219 1.77 9.48 23.50
C LEU A 219 2.39 10.84 23.21
N LYS A 220 3.28 11.29 24.08
CA LYS A 220 4.07 12.50 23.89
C LYS A 220 5.13 12.24 22.82
N ILE A 221 5.07 12.97 21.69
CA ILE A 221 6.09 12.90 20.64
C ILE A 221 7.11 14.02 20.87
N THR A 222 6.62 15.25 21.02
CA THR A 222 7.42 16.43 21.38
C THR A 222 6.73 17.19 22.51
N ASN A 223 7.27 18.34 22.93
CA ASN A 223 6.60 19.18 23.94
C ASN A 223 5.31 19.83 23.40
N GLN A 224 5.18 19.98 22.08
CA GLN A 224 4.04 20.62 21.43
C GLN A 224 3.15 19.64 20.68
N ILE A 225 3.71 18.54 20.16
CA ILE A 225 2.98 17.56 19.36
C ILE A 225 2.79 16.28 20.18
N ASN A 226 1.53 15.89 20.37
CA ASN A 226 1.19 14.60 20.95
C ASN A 226 0.30 13.81 20.01
N PHE A 227 0.44 12.49 20.10
CA PHE A 227 -0.45 11.52 19.47
C PHE A 227 -1.47 11.05 20.48
N ARG A 228 -2.70 10.79 20.04
CA ARG A 228 -3.79 10.30 20.88
C ARG A 228 -4.56 9.20 20.17
N LEU A 229 -4.87 8.14 20.90
CA LEU A 229 -5.84 7.13 20.49
C LEU A 229 -7.00 7.13 21.50
N ALA A 230 -8.23 7.27 21.02
CA ALA A 230 -9.43 7.28 21.85
C ALA A 230 -10.50 6.35 21.28
N SER A 231 -11.26 5.70 22.15
CA SER A 231 -12.48 4.97 21.81
C SER A 231 -13.62 5.47 22.71
N THR A 232 -14.63 6.09 22.10
CA THR A 232 -15.72 6.79 22.77
C THR A 232 -17.05 6.16 22.40
N MET A 233 -17.76 5.64 23.40
CA MET A 233 -19.13 5.15 23.26
C MET A 233 -20.10 6.31 23.47
N HIS A 234 -20.93 6.59 22.47
CA HIS A 234 -21.95 7.63 22.50
C HIS A 234 -23.30 6.99 22.82
N LEU A 235 -23.69 7.06 24.08
CA LEU A 235 -24.96 6.53 24.58
C LEU A 235 -26.06 7.53 24.27
N THR A 236 -26.85 7.29 23.24
CA THR A 236 -27.88 8.26 22.82
C THR A 236 -29.19 8.06 23.58
N PHE A 237 -30.06 9.06 23.52
CA PHE A 237 -31.41 9.01 24.06
C PHE A 237 -32.49 8.97 22.97
N THR A 238 -32.17 8.35 21.82
CA THR A 238 -33.10 8.19 20.70
C THR A 238 -33.03 6.77 20.15
N ASP A 239 -34.15 6.31 19.61
CA ASP A 239 -34.39 5.00 18.99
C ASP A 239 -34.80 5.20 17.52
N ASN A 240 -34.16 6.16 16.84
CA ASN A 240 -34.59 6.59 15.51
C ASN A 240 -33.41 6.84 14.58
N ILE A 241 -32.17 6.57 15.00
CA ILE A 241 -30.99 6.78 14.14
C ILE A 241 -31.05 5.82 12.96
N ASP A 242 -31.51 4.60 13.15
CA ASP A 242 -31.70 3.63 12.07
C ASP A 242 -33.14 3.64 11.50
N GLY A 243 -34.02 4.43 12.12
CA GLY A 243 -35.41 4.61 11.75
C GLY A 243 -36.34 3.46 12.16
N ILE A 244 -35.90 2.57 13.03
CA ILE A 244 -36.67 1.45 13.56
C ILE A 244 -36.93 1.66 15.04
N ASP A 245 -38.18 1.49 15.45
CA ASP A 245 -38.63 1.59 16.84
C ASP A 245 -39.83 0.65 17.08
N VAL A 246 -40.31 0.60 18.31
CA VAL A 246 -41.49 -0.22 18.71
C VAL A 246 -42.79 0.09 17.93
N HIS A 247 -42.88 1.25 17.27
CA HIS A 247 -44.05 1.65 16.48
C HIS A 247 -43.89 1.38 14.98
N SER A 248 -42.78 0.77 14.58
CA SER A 248 -42.49 0.49 13.18
C SER A 248 -43.49 -0.53 12.59
N PRO A 249 -43.93 -0.34 11.33
CA PRO A 249 -44.95 -1.19 10.74
C PRO A 249 -44.43 -2.63 10.50
N PRO A 250 -45.32 -3.63 10.47
CA PRO A 250 -44.94 -5.03 10.16
C PRO A 250 -44.17 -5.18 8.86
N GLU A 251 -44.41 -4.32 7.86
CA GLU A 251 -43.69 -4.31 6.58
C GLU A 251 -42.18 -4.02 6.73
N ARG A 252 -41.77 -3.26 7.75
CA ARG A 252 -40.35 -2.98 8.04
C ARG A 252 -39.74 -3.96 9.05
N LEU A 253 -40.56 -4.53 9.92
CA LEU A 253 -40.11 -5.46 10.96
C LEU A 253 -40.10 -6.92 10.49
N ALA A 254 -40.87 -7.26 9.46
CA ALA A 254 -41.15 -8.64 9.07
C ALA A 254 -41.58 -9.48 10.29
N ASN A 255 -40.87 -10.58 10.59
CA ASN A 255 -41.11 -11.41 11.76
C ASN A 255 -40.28 -11.00 13.00
N ASP A 256 -39.43 -9.98 12.88
CA ASP A 256 -38.61 -9.48 13.99
C ASP A 256 -39.42 -8.57 14.92
N ARG A 257 -38.90 -8.36 16.13
CA ARG A 257 -39.42 -7.36 17.07
C ARG A 257 -38.43 -6.22 17.17
N ALA A 258 -38.89 -5.00 16.88
CA ALA A 258 -38.17 -3.82 17.34
C ALA A 258 -38.16 -3.80 18.87
N ASN A 259 -37.02 -3.45 19.43
CA ASN A 259 -36.90 -3.23 20.86
C ASN A 259 -37.13 -1.75 21.19
N ALA A 260 -37.15 -1.39 22.48
CA ALA A 260 -37.38 -0.03 22.95
C ALA A 260 -36.09 0.61 23.50
N ASN A 261 -34.93 0.02 23.20
CA ASN A 261 -33.65 0.51 23.70
C ASN A 261 -33.18 1.62 22.76
N ASN A 262 -32.50 2.61 23.32
CA ASN A 262 -31.91 3.65 22.50
C ASN A 262 -30.75 3.11 21.66
N ASP A 263 -30.55 3.75 20.52
CA ASP A 263 -29.39 3.57 19.67
C ASP A 263 -28.11 4.09 20.33
N TYR A 264 -26.97 3.49 19.98
CA TYR A 264 -25.65 3.94 20.41
C TYR A 264 -24.63 3.75 19.30
N PHE A 265 -23.55 4.52 19.35
CA PHE A 265 -22.46 4.37 18.40
C PHE A 265 -21.10 4.50 19.08
N LEU A 266 -20.13 3.77 18.55
CA LEU A 266 -18.74 3.75 19.04
C LEU A 266 -17.86 4.47 18.02
N ALA A 267 -17.18 5.53 18.45
CA ALA A 267 -16.19 6.23 17.66
C ALA A 267 -14.78 5.89 18.17
N SER A 268 -13.93 5.33 17.32
CA SER A 268 -12.51 5.11 17.64
C SER A 268 -11.65 6.03 16.78
N THR A 269 -10.98 7.00 17.40
CA THR A 269 -10.24 8.07 16.73
C THR A 269 -8.75 8.02 17.05
N VAL A 270 -7.95 8.35 16.03
CA VAL A 270 -6.52 8.64 16.14
C VAL A 270 -6.36 10.13 15.85
N SER A 271 -5.69 10.84 16.75
CA SER A 271 -5.59 12.29 16.70
C SER A 271 -4.18 12.80 16.92
N LEU A 272 -3.80 13.83 16.19
CA LEU A 272 -2.63 14.64 16.46
C LEU A 272 -3.07 15.91 17.19
N THR A 273 -2.36 16.26 18.25
CA THR A 273 -2.63 17.46 19.04
C THR A 273 -1.46 18.41 19.01
N TYR A 274 -1.75 19.70 18.88
CA TYR A 274 -0.79 20.77 19.01
C TYR A 274 -1.08 21.61 20.25
N ASN A 275 -0.10 21.70 21.15
CA ASN A 275 -0.14 22.51 22.36
C ASN A 275 0.48 23.87 22.10
N PHE A 276 -0.30 24.94 22.29
CA PHE A 276 0.12 26.33 22.09
C PHE A 276 0.93 26.91 23.26
N ARG A 277 1.28 26.09 24.26
CA ARG A 277 2.17 26.52 25.34
C ARG A 277 3.50 26.94 24.75
N LYS A 278 3.84 28.23 24.93
CA LYS A 278 5.19 28.71 24.69
C LYS A 278 6.11 27.81 25.50
N VAL A 279 7.08 27.19 24.82
CA VAL A 279 8.18 26.54 25.52
C VAL A 279 8.75 27.62 26.41
N ASP A 280 8.71 27.41 27.72
CA ASP A 280 9.45 28.27 28.63
C ASP A 280 10.91 28.11 28.20
N SER A 281 11.42 29.08 27.43
CA SER A 281 12.86 29.27 27.29
C SER A 281 13.34 29.34 28.73
N TYR A 282 14.11 28.33 29.14
CA TYR A 282 14.66 28.21 30.47
C TYR A 282 15.13 29.61 30.90
N LYS A 283 14.42 30.22 31.86
CA LYS A 283 14.89 31.44 32.50
C LYS A 283 16.04 30.99 33.36
N ASP A 284 17.18 30.90 32.72
CA ASP A 284 18.44 30.74 33.35
C ASP A 284 18.52 31.80 34.44
N GLY A 285 18.80 31.38 35.67
CA GLY A 285 18.80 32.20 36.87
C GLY A 285 19.98 33.15 36.91
N PHE A 286 20.24 33.85 35.81
CA PHE A 286 21.34 34.77 35.70
C PHE A 286 20.89 36.18 36.05
N ASP A 287 21.64 36.72 36.99
CA ASP A 287 21.59 38.10 37.43
C ASP A 287 21.73 39.01 36.22
N LYS A 288 20.82 39.98 36.07
CA LYS A 288 20.74 40.84 34.87
C LYS A 288 21.93 41.79 34.71
N ASP A 289 22.82 41.82 35.70
CA ASP A 289 24.02 42.65 35.74
C ASP A 289 25.32 41.85 35.57
N GLU A 290 25.28 40.52 35.49
CA GLU A 290 26.41 39.75 34.98
C GLU A 290 26.24 39.55 33.47
N VAL A 291 27.14 40.16 32.72
CA VAL A 291 27.36 39.79 31.32
C VAL A 291 27.84 38.35 31.32
N ILE A 292 26.91 37.41 31.18
CA ILE A 292 27.23 36.04 30.84
C ILE A 292 27.85 36.09 29.46
N ASP A 293 29.13 35.79 29.39
CA ASP A 293 29.77 35.48 28.13
C ASP A 293 29.24 34.11 27.69
N PHE A 294 28.13 34.11 26.95
CA PHE A 294 27.52 32.89 26.39
C PHE A 294 28.49 32.13 25.47
N TYR A 295 29.59 32.75 25.04
CA TYR A 295 30.67 32.10 24.30
C TYR A 295 31.65 31.34 25.21
N ALA A 296 31.43 31.25 26.52
CA ALA A 296 32.37 30.58 27.44
C ALA A 296 31.99 29.14 27.81
N TYR A 297 30.76 28.68 27.52
CA TYR A 297 30.25 27.42 28.09
C TYR A 297 30.25 26.22 27.14
N ASP A 298 30.37 26.41 25.82
CA ASP A 298 30.56 25.30 24.87
C ASP A 298 31.24 25.79 23.58
N ASN A 299 32.55 26.03 23.65
CA ASN A 299 33.40 26.26 22.46
C ASN A 299 33.96 24.94 21.93
N ASN A 300 33.29 23.83 22.19
CA ASN A 300 33.71 22.58 21.58
C ASN A 300 33.34 22.63 20.10
N ASP A 301 34.37 22.36 19.30
CA ASP A 301 34.32 22.17 17.87
C ASP A 301 34.91 20.75 17.69
N TYR A 302 34.02 19.76 17.66
CA TYR A 302 34.37 18.35 17.76
C TYR A 302 35.15 17.89 16.52
N ASP A 303 34.77 18.39 15.35
CA ASP A 303 35.41 18.06 14.08
C ASP A 303 36.45 19.10 13.63
N ASN A 304 36.61 20.19 14.39
CA ASN A 304 37.63 21.24 14.24
C ASN A 304 37.57 21.94 12.88
N ASP A 305 36.36 22.18 12.37
CA ASP A 305 36.11 22.86 11.09
C ASP A 305 36.01 24.39 11.22
N GLY A 306 36.03 24.92 12.46
CA GLY A 306 35.98 26.34 12.77
C GLY A 306 34.59 26.85 13.15
N ILE A 307 33.56 26.00 13.10
CA ILE A 307 32.21 26.29 13.57
C ILE A 307 31.95 25.45 14.83
N ILE A 308 31.61 26.12 15.93
CA ILE A 308 31.31 25.40 17.18
C ILE A 308 30.10 24.47 17.00
N ASP A 309 30.13 23.31 17.67
CA ASP A 309 29.14 22.22 17.56
C ASP A 309 27.68 22.71 17.67
N PHE A 310 27.45 23.79 18.42
CA PHE A 310 26.12 24.37 18.61
C PHE A 310 25.55 25.05 17.35
N TYR A 311 26.41 25.63 16.50
CA TYR A 311 26.02 26.28 15.25
C TYR A 311 26.28 25.41 14.01
N ASP A 312 27.02 24.31 14.19
CA ASP A 312 27.34 23.40 13.11
C ASP A 312 26.17 22.46 12.77
N LYS A 313 25.75 22.49 11.50
CA LYS A 313 24.74 21.59 10.93
C LYS A 313 25.31 20.30 10.37
N CYS A 314 26.62 20.25 10.18
CA CYS A 314 27.38 19.19 9.55
C CYS A 314 28.46 18.65 10.50
N PRO A 315 28.07 17.96 11.61
CA PRO A 315 28.92 17.65 12.78
C PRO A 315 30.05 16.62 12.59
N ASN A 316 30.53 16.43 11.36
CA ASN A 316 31.66 15.57 11.01
C ASN A 316 32.42 16.08 9.77
N THR A 317 32.55 17.39 9.60
CA THR A 317 33.31 17.96 8.50
C THR A 317 34.81 17.67 8.69
N PRO A 318 35.51 17.12 7.68
CA PRO A 318 36.93 16.87 7.81
C PRO A 318 37.74 18.15 8.07
N VAL A 319 38.64 18.10 9.05
CA VAL A 319 39.54 19.21 9.39
C VAL A 319 40.25 19.77 8.14
N GLY A 320 40.11 21.07 7.91
CA GLY A 320 40.77 21.80 6.83
C GLY A 320 39.97 21.92 5.52
N VAL A 321 38.73 21.41 5.49
CA VAL A 321 37.76 21.69 4.43
C VAL A 321 37.15 23.09 4.65
N GLU A 322 36.96 23.86 3.58
CA GLU A 322 36.26 25.14 3.68
C GLU A 322 34.77 24.90 3.91
N VAL A 323 34.24 25.49 4.98
CA VAL A 323 32.84 25.39 5.40
C VAL A 323 32.13 26.73 5.32
N ASP A 324 30.81 26.67 5.14
CA ASP A 324 29.95 27.84 5.19
C ASP A 324 29.68 28.30 6.64
N THR A 325 28.82 29.31 6.80
CA THR A 325 28.47 29.84 8.13
C THR A 325 27.72 28.86 9.03
N LEU A 326 27.38 27.67 8.51
CA LEU A 326 26.62 26.63 9.18
C LEU A 326 27.48 25.37 9.41
N GLY A 327 28.80 25.41 9.15
CA GLY A 327 29.72 24.28 9.30
C GLY A 327 29.59 23.21 8.20
N CYS A 328 28.79 23.49 7.17
CA CYS A 328 28.66 22.56 6.06
C CYS A 328 29.71 22.86 4.98
N PRO A 329 30.35 21.81 4.39
CA PRO A 329 31.27 21.99 3.29
C PRO A 329 30.65 22.79 2.14
N ILE A 330 31.41 23.71 1.56
CA ILE A 330 30.95 24.52 0.43
C ILE A 330 30.64 23.61 -0.77
N ASP A 331 29.45 23.80 -1.34
CA ASP A 331 28.98 23.25 -2.61
C ASP A 331 28.67 24.46 -3.52
N SER A 332 29.59 24.76 -4.43
CA SER A 332 29.58 25.99 -5.23
C SER A 332 28.52 26.00 -6.33
N ASP A 333 28.13 24.83 -6.85
CA ASP A 333 27.21 24.71 -7.98
C ASP A 333 25.84 24.09 -7.62
N GLY A 334 25.71 23.57 -6.40
CA GLY A 334 24.47 23.07 -5.82
C GLY A 334 24.07 21.70 -6.35
N ASP A 335 25.01 20.90 -6.82
CA ASP A 335 24.74 19.54 -7.32
C ASP A 335 24.60 18.48 -6.21
N GLY A 336 24.89 18.85 -4.95
CA GLY A 336 24.77 18.02 -3.77
C GLY A 336 26.06 17.31 -3.35
N LEU A 337 27.20 17.56 -4.01
CA LEU A 337 28.53 17.17 -3.58
C LEU A 337 29.36 18.41 -3.20
N ALA A 338 30.09 18.31 -2.10
CA ALA A 338 30.95 19.41 -1.66
C ALA A 338 32.17 19.57 -2.57
N ASP A 339 32.64 20.81 -2.76
CA ASP A 339 33.75 21.19 -3.67
C ASP A 339 35.04 20.38 -3.46
N HIS A 340 35.29 19.92 -2.22
CA HIS A 340 36.47 19.12 -1.88
C HIS A 340 36.36 17.64 -2.27
N LEU A 341 35.15 17.14 -2.52
CA LEU A 341 34.84 15.79 -3.01
C LEU A 341 34.44 15.79 -4.49
N ASP A 342 34.13 16.97 -5.02
CA ASP A 342 33.69 17.19 -6.38
C ASP A 342 34.87 17.33 -7.36
N LYS A 343 34.89 16.48 -8.39
CA LYS A 343 35.87 16.57 -9.49
C LYS A 343 35.55 17.71 -10.46
N GLU A 344 34.29 18.12 -10.60
CA GLU A 344 33.83 19.20 -11.47
C GLU A 344 33.14 20.31 -10.66
N ILE A 345 33.93 21.10 -9.91
CA ILE A 345 33.52 22.26 -9.06
C ILE A 345 32.41 23.17 -9.66
N ASN A 346 32.22 23.18 -10.99
CA ASN A 346 31.10 23.86 -11.63
C ASN A 346 30.51 22.98 -12.75
N SER A 347 29.73 21.99 -12.37
CA SER A 347 28.93 21.13 -13.22
C SER A 347 27.82 21.93 -13.95
N PRO A 348 27.58 21.67 -15.25
CA PRO A 348 26.51 22.33 -16.00
C PRO A 348 25.07 22.09 -15.50
N GLY A 349 24.86 21.19 -14.53
CA GLY A 349 23.55 20.91 -13.94
C GLY A 349 23.62 19.98 -12.74
N THR A 350 22.49 19.78 -12.07
CA THR A 350 22.41 19.19 -10.71
C THR A 350 22.48 17.67 -10.63
N THR A 351 22.75 16.98 -11.75
CA THR A 351 22.77 15.51 -11.76
C THR A 351 24.19 15.07 -12.00
N VAL A 352 24.89 14.71 -10.93
CA VAL A 352 26.27 14.25 -10.95
C VAL A 352 26.39 12.80 -10.49
N ASN A 353 27.48 12.15 -10.89
CA ASN A 353 27.84 10.83 -10.37
C ASN A 353 28.43 10.93 -8.95
N ALA A 354 28.79 9.80 -8.36
CA ALA A 354 29.39 9.75 -7.02
C ALA A 354 30.76 10.47 -6.88
N GLU A 355 31.31 10.98 -7.98
CA GLU A 355 32.58 11.70 -8.03
C GLU A 355 32.40 13.18 -8.42
N GLY A 356 31.15 13.68 -8.54
CA GLY A 356 30.86 15.07 -8.89
C GLY A 356 30.95 15.40 -10.38
N VAL A 357 30.98 14.39 -11.26
CA VAL A 357 31.00 14.64 -12.71
C VAL A 357 29.58 14.73 -13.26
N TYR A 358 29.28 15.78 -14.03
CA TYR A 358 27.99 16.01 -14.68
C TYR A 358 27.56 14.84 -15.57
N LEU A 359 26.37 14.31 -15.28
CA LEU A 359 25.76 13.22 -16.04
C LEU A 359 25.06 13.77 -17.28
N THR A 360 25.68 13.56 -18.45
CA THR A 360 25.04 13.80 -19.75
C THR A 360 24.00 12.71 -20.07
N ASP A 361 23.03 13.03 -20.95
CA ASP A 361 22.03 12.05 -21.44
C ASP A 361 22.69 10.77 -21.99
N GLU A 362 23.84 10.89 -22.65
CA GLU A 362 24.63 9.76 -23.15
C GLU A 362 25.19 8.92 -21.99
N MET A 363 25.74 9.55 -20.95
CA MET A 363 26.27 8.85 -19.77
C MET A 363 25.17 8.16 -18.95
N ILE A 364 23.99 8.78 -18.84
CA ILE A 364 22.81 8.19 -18.22
C ILE A 364 22.35 6.98 -19.02
N TYR A 365 22.32 7.10 -20.35
CA TYR A 365 21.98 6.00 -21.25
C TYR A 365 22.99 4.84 -21.16
N GLU A 366 24.29 5.12 -21.14
CA GLU A 366 25.34 4.11 -20.92
C GLU A 366 25.20 3.43 -19.55
N SER A 367 24.93 4.20 -18.48
CA SER A 367 24.68 3.65 -17.14
C SER A 367 23.45 2.74 -17.10
N TYR A 368 22.37 3.10 -17.82
CA TYR A 368 21.18 2.25 -17.94
C TYR A 368 21.46 0.92 -18.67
N LEU A 369 22.46 0.90 -19.55
CA LEU A 369 22.91 -0.30 -20.26
C LEU A 369 23.82 -1.21 -19.40
N ARG A 370 24.34 -0.73 -18.26
CA ARG A 370 25.15 -1.51 -17.33
C ARG A 370 24.29 -2.46 -16.49
N TYR A 371 24.74 -3.70 -16.27
CA TYR A 371 23.97 -4.72 -15.55
C TYR A 371 24.82 -5.56 -14.59
N SER A 372 24.30 -5.81 -13.37
CA SER A 372 24.84 -6.66 -12.31
C SER A 372 24.38 -8.13 -12.45
N ASP A 373 25.27 -9.07 -12.72
CA ASP A 373 24.96 -10.49 -12.94
C ASP A 373 24.51 -11.27 -11.68
N THR A 374 24.26 -12.59 -11.79
CA THR A 374 23.90 -13.45 -10.64
C THR A 374 24.93 -13.48 -9.50
N SER A 375 26.16 -12.99 -9.74
CA SER A 375 27.21 -12.80 -8.74
C SER A 375 27.39 -11.36 -8.28
N GLY A 376 26.64 -10.39 -8.84
CA GLY A 376 26.70 -8.99 -8.44
C GLY A 376 27.57 -8.09 -9.34
N GLU A 377 28.15 -8.60 -10.44
CA GLU A 377 29.21 -7.90 -11.19
C GLU A 377 28.67 -7.17 -12.46
N PHE A 378 29.16 -5.96 -12.75
CA PHE A 378 28.65 -5.05 -13.81
C PHE A 378 29.31 -5.26 -15.20
N ALA A 379 28.61 -5.08 -16.34
CA ALA A 379 29.20 -5.16 -17.71
C ALA A 379 28.58 -4.15 -18.72
N ASP A 380 29.36 -3.68 -19.72
CA ASP A 380 28.97 -2.70 -20.78
C ASP A 380 28.53 -3.39 -22.08
N VAL A 381 27.67 -2.72 -22.86
CA VAL A 381 27.35 -3.07 -24.25
C VAL A 381 27.35 -1.81 -25.13
N VAL A 382 28.21 -1.78 -26.15
CA VAL A 382 28.16 -0.78 -27.23
C VAL A 382 27.14 -1.23 -28.29
N SER A 383 26.16 -0.39 -28.59
CA SER A 383 25.12 -0.68 -29.58
C SER A 383 25.54 -0.36 -31.01
N THR A 384 25.11 -1.16 -31.99
CA THR A 384 24.70 -0.65 -33.30
C THR A 384 23.48 -1.41 -33.84
N ASN A 385 22.49 -0.63 -34.28
CA ASN A 385 21.46 -0.89 -35.28
C ASN A 385 20.27 -1.82 -34.95
N PHE A 386 19.12 -1.17 -34.78
CA PHE A 386 17.78 -1.73 -34.96
C PHE A 386 17.41 -1.80 -36.44
N SER A 387 17.36 -3.01 -37.00
CA SER A 387 16.54 -3.27 -38.19
C SER A 387 16.00 -4.71 -38.11
N GLY A 388 14.75 -4.85 -37.70
CA GLY A 388 14.03 -6.12 -37.73
C GLY A 388 13.02 -6.12 -38.87
N LYS A 389 13.44 -6.58 -40.05
CA LYS A 389 12.52 -6.88 -41.16
C LYS A 389 11.50 -7.93 -40.72
N SER A 390 10.22 -7.72 -41.06
CA SER A 390 9.16 -8.72 -40.94
C SER A 390 9.56 -10.02 -41.65
N LYS A 391 9.64 -11.14 -40.91
CA LYS A 391 10.04 -12.44 -41.45
C LYS A 391 8.86 -13.11 -42.15
N THR A 392 9.02 -13.36 -43.45
CA THR A 392 8.18 -14.27 -44.25
C THR A 392 8.13 -15.65 -43.60
N GLN A 393 6.92 -16.20 -43.38
CA GLN A 393 6.73 -17.52 -42.77
C GLN A 393 7.16 -18.66 -43.71
N SER A 394 7.94 -19.61 -43.20
CA SER A 394 8.56 -20.70 -43.98
C SER A 394 7.66 -21.93 -44.14
N ARG A 395 7.77 -22.65 -45.27
CA ARG A 395 6.94 -23.83 -45.61
C ARG A 395 7.11 -25.01 -44.64
N PHE A 396 8.32 -25.27 -44.17
CA PHE A 396 8.63 -26.39 -43.28
C PHE A 396 9.23 -25.88 -41.97
N ARG A 397 9.00 -26.61 -40.87
CA ARG A 397 9.66 -26.42 -39.58
C ARG A 397 9.89 -27.76 -38.89
N ILE A 398 10.73 -27.78 -37.86
CA ILE A 398 11.03 -28.99 -37.08
C ILE A 398 10.35 -28.85 -35.72
N ASN A 399 9.47 -29.78 -35.38
CA ASN A 399 8.89 -29.94 -34.05
C ASN A 399 9.83 -30.80 -33.21
N VAL A 400 10.22 -30.32 -32.04
CA VAL A 400 11.12 -31.01 -31.09
C VAL A 400 10.40 -31.47 -29.82
N GLY A 401 9.09 -31.23 -29.73
CA GLY A 401 8.22 -31.75 -28.69
C GLY A 401 7.02 -30.85 -28.41
N GLU A 402 5.94 -31.47 -27.93
CA GLU A 402 4.75 -30.81 -27.41
C GLU A 402 4.53 -31.23 -25.96
N TYR A 403 4.41 -30.26 -25.07
CA TYR A 403 4.31 -30.52 -23.63
C TYR A 403 3.13 -29.74 -23.04
N ALA A 404 2.52 -30.26 -21.98
CA ALA A 404 1.48 -29.51 -21.28
C ALA A 404 2.07 -28.21 -20.71
N ARG A 405 1.29 -27.13 -20.70
CA ARG A 405 1.77 -25.83 -20.25
C ARG A 405 2.23 -25.90 -18.79
N GLY A 406 3.51 -25.58 -18.54
CA GLY A 406 4.12 -25.65 -17.21
C GLY A 406 4.70 -27.01 -16.84
N GLN A 407 4.61 -28.02 -17.70
CA GLN A 407 5.37 -29.25 -17.59
C GLN A 407 6.78 -29.01 -18.12
N GLU A 408 7.80 -29.50 -17.42
CA GLU A 408 9.17 -29.48 -17.94
C GLU A 408 9.29 -30.41 -19.18
N PRO A 409 9.81 -29.91 -20.31
CA PRO A 409 10.09 -30.72 -21.49
C PRO A 409 11.08 -31.85 -21.22
N ALA A 410 10.85 -33.02 -21.82
CA ALA A 410 11.86 -34.07 -21.85
C ALA A 410 13.08 -33.59 -22.66
N GLY A 411 14.28 -33.73 -22.08
CA GLY A 411 15.51 -33.24 -22.71
C GLY A 411 15.70 -31.72 -22.63
N MET A 412 15.32 -31.12 -21.50
CA MET A 412 15.37 -29.67 -21.29
C MET A 412 16.77 -29.06 -21.49
N GLU A 413 17.83 -29.74 -21.04
CA GLU A 413 19.22 -29.29 -21.26
C GLU A 413 19.52 -29.17 -22.76
N GLN A 414 19.12 -30.16 -23.55
CA GLN A 414 19.31 -30.21 -24.99
C GLN A 414 18.52 -29.08 -25.69
N LEU A 415 17.28 -28.83 -25.26
CA LEU A 415 16.43 -27.75 -25.80
C LEU A 415 17.02 -26.37 -25.50
N LEU A 416 17.50 -26.15 -24.27
CA LEU A 416 18.14 -24.89 -23.90
C LEU A 416 19.38 -24.60 -24.75
N ASN A 417 20.04 -25.64 -25.25
CA ASN A 417 21.19 -25.58 -26.14
C ASN A 417 20.85 -25.37 -27.63
N LEU A 418 19.58 -25.17 -28.00
CA LEU A 418 19.16 -24.87 -29.38
C LEU A 418 19.03 -23.34 -29.59
N PRO A 419 19.85 -22.74 -30.48
CA PRO A 419 19.91 -21.28 -30.66
C PRO A 419 18.69 -20.69 -31.37
N ASP A 420 18.00 -21.50 -32.17
CA ASP A 420 16.83 -21.12 -32.95
C ASP A 420 15.51 -21.68 -32.38
N LEU A 421 15.51 -22.11 -31.12
CA LEU A 421 14.32 -22.61 -30.42
C LEU A 421 13.24 -21.55 -30.35
N LYS A 422 12.03 -21.92 -30.77
CA LYS A 422 10.81 -21.13 -30.68
C LYS A 422 9.75 -21.91 -29.93
N THR A 423 9.02 -21.22 -29.06
CA THR A 423 7.84 -21.77 -28.40
C THR A 423 6.56 -21.13 -28.94
N GLU A 424 5.54 -21.97 -29.15
CA GLU A 424 4.20 -21.55 -29.58
C GLU A 424 3.19 -22.16 -28.59
N VAL A 425 2.32 -21.32 -28.02
CA VAL A 425 1.28 -21.77 -27.09
C VAL A 425 0.01 -22.09 -27.88
N LYS A 426 -0.45 -23.35 -27.80
CA LYS A 426 -1.72 -23.80 -28.38
C LYS A 426 -2.59 -24.33 -27.26
N ASP A 427 -3.66 -23.61 -26.93
CA ASP A 427 -4.59 -23.95 -25.84
C ASP A 427 -3.86 -24.24 -24.51
N SER A 428 -3.74 -25.52 -24.15
CA SER A 428 -3.10 -26.01 -22.91
C SER A 428 -1.73 -26.65 -23.13
N THR A 429 -1.16 -26.60 -24.35
CA THR A 429 0.16 -27.15 -24.67
C THR A 429 1.12 -26.09 -25.20
N VAL A 430 2.42 -26.32 -24.98
CA VAL A 430 3.51 -25.54 -25.53
C VAL A 430 4.23 -26.40 -26.55
N LEU A 431 4.22 -25.94 -27.78
CA LEU A 431 4.93 -26.54 -28.91
C LEU A 431 6.32 -25.93 -29.00
N TYR A 432 7.34 -26.78 -29.09
CA TYR A 432 8.72 -26.39 -29.28
C TYR A 432 9.14 -26.68 -30.72
N SER A 433 9.64 -25.67 -31.43
CA SER A 433 10.06 -25.80 -32.82
C SER A 433 11.38 -25.10 -33.12
N VAL A 434 12.09 -25.59 -34.13
CA VAL A 434 13.39 -25.09 -34.60
C VAL A 434 13.47 -25.20 -36.13
N GLY A 435 14.45 -24.55 -36.75
CA GLY A 435 14.85 -24.79 -38.14
C GLY A 435 13.72 -24.64 -39.15
N SER A 436 13.22 -23.42 -39.34
CA SER A 436 12.18 -23.14 -40.35
C SER A 436 12.79 -22.76 -41.71
N SER A 437 12.46 -23.49 -42.79
CA SER A 437 12.93 -23.21 -44.16
C SER A 437 11.86 -23.52 -45.21
N ASN A 438 12.00 -22.92 -46.40
CA ASN A 438 11.18 -23.28 -47.57
C ASN A 438 11.73 -24.50 -48.33
N ASN A 439 12.99 -24.87 -48.06
CA ASN A 439 13.66 -25.99 -48.68
C ASN A 439 13.67 -27.20 -47.73
N LEU A 440 13.20 -28.35 -48.21
CA LEU A 440 13.10 -29.57 -47.44
C LEU A 440 14.50 -30.14 -47.08
N GLU A 441 15.49 -29.95 -47.94
CA GLU A 441 16.85 -30.46 -47.72
C GLU A 441 17.51 -29.85 -46.49
N ASP A 442 17.35 -28.54 -46.29
CA ASP A 442 17.87 -27.80 -45.13
C ASP A 442 17.25 -28.31 -43.83
N VAL A 443 15.94 -28.60 -43.85
CA VAL A 443 15.19 -29.08 -42.70
C VAL A 443 15.57 -30.52 -42.35
N VAL A 444 15.78 -31.39 -43.34
CA VAL A 444 16.26 -32.77 -43.14
C VAL A 444 17.68 -32.78 -42.56
N LYS A 445 18.55 -31.90 -43.06
CA LYS A 445 19.91 -31.73 -42.52
C LYS A 445 19.85 -31.28 -41.06
N ARG A 446 19.10 -30.21 -40.76
CA ARG A 446 18.96 -29.67 -39.41
C ARG A 446 18.31 -30.66 -38.45
N LYS A 447 17.31 -31.43 -38.90
CA LYS A 447 16.69 -32.51 -38.13
C LYS A 447 17.73 -33.53 -37.68
N THR A 448 18.63 -33.92 -38.58
CA THR A 448 19.69 -34.90 -38.29
C THR A 448 20.65 -34.37 -37.21
N GLU A 449 21.01 -33.09 -37.25
CA GLU A 449 21.83 -32.44 -36.21
C GLU A 449 21.14 -32.46 -34.83
N ILE A 450 19.84 -32.20 -34.80
CA ILE A 450 19.05 -32.23 -33.55
C ILE A 450 18.90 -33.65 -33.01
N SER A 451 18.71 -34.65 -33.89
CA SER A 451 18.69 -36.05 -33.50
C SER A 451 20.00 -36.53 -32.87
N GLN A 452 21.14 -35.95 -33.26
CA GLN A 452 22.44 -36.25 -32.64
C GLN A 452 22.54 -35.76 -31.20
N LEU A 453 21.73 -34.79 -30.78
CA LEU A 453 21.63 -34.34 -29.40
C LEU A 453 20.77 -35.26 -28.52
N GLY A 454 20.21 -36.34 -29.07
CA GLY A 454 19.34 -37.28 -28.34
C GLY A 454 17.86 -36.87 -28.28
N LEU A 455 17.46 -35.88 -29.09
CA LEU A 455 16.06 -35.49 -29.26
C LEU A 455 15.41 -36.29 -30.41
N ASN A 456 14.07 -36.44 -30.38
CA ASN A 456 13.30 -37.15 -31.41
C ASN A 456 12.43 -36.18 -32.25
N PRO A 457 13.04 -35.34 -33.11
CA PRO A 457 12.31 -34.33 -33.89
C PRO A 457 11.42 -34.91 -34.99
N THR A 458 10.32 -34.22 -35.30
CA THR A 458 9.47 -34.45 -36.48
C THR A 458 9.45 -33.22 -37.37
N ILE A 459 9.21 -33.40 -38.67
CA ILE A 459 9.08 -32.29 -39.64
C ILE A 459 7.60 -31.97 -39.77
N GLU A 460 7.26 -30.69 -39.67
CA GLU A 460 5.93 -30.18 -39.95
C GLU A 460 5.91 -29.35 -41.23
N GLU A 461 4.88 -29.52 -42.05
CA GLU A 461 4.62 -28.75 -43.26
C GLU A 461 3.43 -27.80 -43.05
N ARG A 462 3.56 -26.59 -43.58
CA ARG A 462 2.51 -25.57 -43.55
C ARG A 462 1.40 -25.90 -44.56
N LYS A 463 0.16 -25.94 -44.07
CA LYS A 463 -1.07 -26.07 -44.85
C LYS A 463 -1.54 -24.73 -45.42
N ASN A 464 -2.55 -24.78 -46.28
CA ASN A 464 -3.16 -23.61 -46.93
C ASN A 464 -3.85 -22.65 -45.93
N ASP A 465 -4.22 -23.12 -44.75
CA ASP A 465 -4.81 -22.33 -43.65
C ASP A 465 -3.75 -21.71 -42.72
N ASN A 466 -2.47 -21.72 -43.12
CA ASN A 466 -1.30 -21.34 -42.32
C ASN A 466 -1.04 -22.19 -41.06
N SER A 467 -1.80 -23.27 -40.84
CA SER A 467 -1.48 -24.23 -39.78
C SER A 467 -0.34 -25.16 -40.19
N TYR A 468 0.38 -25.70 -39.22
CA TYR A 468 1.40 -26.72 -39.46
C TYR A 468 0.87 -28.09 -39.02
N SER A 469 1.20 -29.13 -39.78
CA SER A 469 0.97 -30.54 -39.40
C SER A 469 2.17 -31.40 -39.78
N ASP A 470 2.27 -32.59 -39.17
CA ASP A 470 3.28 -33.59 -39.54
C ASP A 470 3.36 -33.80 -41.07
N ALA A 471 4.56 -33.70 -41.62
CA ALA A 471 4.86 -33.88 -43.04
C ALA A 471 4.80 -35.36 -43.50
N GLY A 472 4.54 -36.29 -42.58
CA GLY A 472 4.33 -37.71 -42.81
C GLY A 472 5.58 -38.56 -42.64
N GLN A 473 5.38 -39.87 -42.46
CA GLN A 473 6.46 -40.85 -42.20
C GLN A 473 7.58 -40.82 -43.24
N ARG A 474 7.23 -40.76 -44.53
CA ARG A 474 8.21 -40.71 -45.64
C ARG A 474 9.15 -39.52 -45.58
N VAL A 475 8.67 -38.36 -45.13
CA VAL A 475 9.47 -37.13 -45.01
C VAL A 475 10.32 -37.20 -43.74
N ASN A 476 9.78 -37.76 -42.67
CA ASN A 476 10.49 -37.93 -41.41
C ASN A 476 11.65 -38.95 -41.48
N GLU A 477 11.62 -39.88 -42.43
CA GLU A 477 12.66 -40.90 -42.65
C GLU A 477 13.78 -40.47 -43.62
N LEU A 478 13.69 -39.26 -44.20
CA LEU A 478 14.71 -38.74 -45.12
C LEU A 478 16.06 -38.56 -44.41
N LYS A 479 17.15 -38.88 -45.13
CA LYS A 479 18.53 -38.69 -44.69
C LYS A 479 19.24 -37.64 -45.56
N PRO A 480 20.13 -36.81 -44.99
CA PRO A 480 20.86 -35.80 -45.77
C PRO A 480 21.80 -36.44 -46.80
N LEU A 481 21.88 -35.85 -47.99
CA LEU A 481 22.65 -36.37 -49.13
C LEU A 481 24.17 -36.15 -48.99
N ASN A 482 24.61 -35.21 -48.14
CA ASN A 482 26.03 -34.94 -47.87
C ASN A 482 26.27 -34.67 -46.37
N ASN A 483 27.20 -35.41 -45.79
CA ASN A 483 27.52 -35.42 -44.36
C ASN A 483 28.46 -34.25 -43.99
N SER A 484 28.00 -33.04 -44.20
CA SER A 484 28.69 -31.81 -43.77
C SER A 484 27.70 -30.93 -43.01
N GLY A 485 27.13 -31.49 -41.94
CA GLY A 485 26.47 -30.73 -40.89
C GLY A 485 27.55 -30.12 -40.00
N SER A 486 27.53 -28.80 -39.85
CA SER A 486 28.21 -28.16 -38.72
C SER A 486 27.44 -28.65 -37.49
N GLY A 487 27.95 -29.69 -36.84
CA GLY A 487 27.36 -30.20 -35.61
C GLY A 487 27.16 -29.04 -34.65
N ILE A 488 26.05 -29.05 -33.92
CA ILE A 488 25.80 -28.07 -32.85
C ILE A 488 26.99 -28.17 -31.91
N ASP A 489 27.82 -27.12 -31.88
CA ASP A 489 29.05 -27.14 -31.09
C ASP A 489 28.63 -27.29 -29.63
N PRO A 490 29.01 -28.39 -28.94
CA PRO A 490 28.68 -28.58 -27.54
C PRO A 490 29.32 -27.52 -26.63
N ASN A 491 30.29 -26.76 -27.14
CA ASN A 491 30.86 -25.59 -26.47
C ASN A 491 30.19 -24.26 -26.84
N GLN A 492 29.20 -24.24 -27.75
CA GLN A 492 28.45 -23.03 -28.10
C GLN A 492 27.74 -22.50 -26.86
N VAL A 493 27.90 -21.20 -26.63
CA VAL A 493 27.25 -20.49 -25.54
C VAL A 493 25.98 -19.85 -26.09
N ILE A 494 24.86 -20.10 -25.42
CA ILE A 494 23.58 -19.49 -25.75
C ILE A 494 23.14 -18.63 -24.56
N PHE A 495 22.82 -17.38 -24.85
CA PHE A 495 22.29 -16.43 -23.89
C PHE A 495 20.76 -16.42 -23.95
N ARG A 496 20.12 -16.43 -22.78
CA ARG A 496 18.66 -16.29 -22.62
C ARG A 496 18.37 -15.30 -21.51
N VAL A 497 17.19 -14.68 -21.51
CA VAL A 497 16.81 -13.74 -20.45
C VAL A 497 15.88 -14.45 -19.45
N GLN A 498 16.34 -14.66 -18.22
CA GLN A 498 15.50 -15.16 -17.14
C GLN A 498 14.58 -14.05 -16.62
N LEU A 499 13.27 -14.27 -16.64
CA LEU A 499 12.24 -13.32 -16.21
C LEU A 499 11.98 -13.37 -14.70
N GLY A 500 12.15 -14.54 -14.10
CA GLY A 500 11.88 -14.76 -12.68
C GLY A 500 11.99 -16.22 -12.29
N ALA A 501 12.00 -16.46 -10.97
CA ALA A 501 11.98 -17.77 -10.34
C ALA A 501 10.86 -17.81 -9.30
N PHE A 502 9.92 -18.75 -9.43
CA PHE A 502 8.69 -18.78 -8.64
C PHE A 502 8.52 -20.13 -7.95
N LYS A 503 8.05 -20.12 -6.70
CA LYS A 503 7.72 -21.35 -5.94
C LYS A 503 6.44 -22.03 -6.44
N SER A 504 5.55 -21.26 -7.04
CA SER A 504 4.31 -21.74 -7.66
C SER A 504 4.20 -21.18 -9.06
N LYS A 505 3.63 -21.96 -9.97
CA LYS A 505 3.40 -21.54 -11.36
C LYS A 505 2.55 -20.25 -11.41
N PRO A 506 3.07 -19.11 -11.91
CA PRO A 506 2.30 -17.88 -12.06
C PRO A 506 1.18 -18.03 -13.09
N ASP A 507 0.20 -17.13 -13.03
CA ASP A 507 -0.87 -17.08 -14.03
C ASP A 507 -0.30 -16.82 -15.43
N ASP A 508 -0.85 -17.52 -16.39
CA ASP A 508 -0.44 -17.52 -17.78
C ASP A 508 -0.60 -16.15 -18.47
N SER A 509 -1.45 -15.26 -17.95
CA SER A 509 -1.61 -13.87 -18.38
C SER A 509 -0.40 -12.99 -18.04
N TYR A 510 0.37 -13.36 -17.02
CA TYR A 510 1.55 -12.60 -16.57
C TYR A 510 2.60 -12.47 -17.67
N PHE A 511 2.67 -13.45 -18.59
CA PHE A 511 3.65 -13.49 -19.67
C PHE A 511 3.05 -13.26 -21.06
N LYS A 512 1.81 -12.73 -21.17
CA LYS A 512 1.07 -12.62 -22.44
C LYS A 512 1.81 -11.83 -23.55
N ASN A 513 2.68 -10.90 -23.17
CA ASN A 513 3.44 -10.04 -24.08
C ASN A 513 4.92 -10.44 -24.19
N VAL A 514 5.28 -11.64 -23.76
CA VAL A 514 6.67 -12.13 -23.81
C VAL A 514 6.79 -13.23 -24.85
N ASP A 515 7.62 -12.98 -25.86
CA ASP A 515 7.89 -13.96 -26.90
C ASP A 515 8.84 -15.06 -26.39
N ASN A 516 8.65 -16.27 -26.92
CA ASN A 516 9.57 -17.40 -26.79
C ASN A 516 9.89 -17.79 -25.32
N ILE A 517 8.84 -17.99 -24.52
CA ILE A 517 8.94 -18.35 -23.11
C ILE A 517 9.27 -19.83 -22.96
N ILE A 518 10.19 -20.13 -22.06
CA ILE A 518 10.65 -21.47 -21.72
C ILE A 518 10.61 -21.61 -20.20
N VAL A 519 10.09 -22.73 -19.70
CA VAL A 519 9.97 -23.01 -18.26
C VAL A 519 10.92 -24.16 -17.92
N GLN A 520 11.71 -23.98 -16.86
CA GLN A 520 12.55 -24.99 -16.26
C GLN A 520 12.13 -25.19 -14.81
N GLU A 521 11.93 -26.43 -14.37
CA GLU A 521 11.56 -26.76 -13.00
C GLU A 521 12.74 -27.48 -12.33
N ASN A 522 13.34 -26.86 -11.30
CA ASN A 522 14.37 -27.49 -10.47
C ASN A 522 14.07 -27.17 -9.01
N ASP A 523 14.06 -28.20 -8.14
CA ASP A 523 13.88 -28.08 -6.69
C ASP A 523 12.59 -27.35 -6.26
N ASN A 524 11.45 -27.65 -6.90
CA ASN A 524 10.16 -26.97 -6.71
C ASN A 524 10.19 -25.45 -7.03
N ILE A 525 11.13 -25.02 -7.89
CA ILE A 525 11.21 -23.64 -8.36
C ILE A 525 11.10 -23.61 -9.88
N PHE A 526 10.08 -22.90 -10.37
CA PHE A 526 9.82 -22.64 -11.77
C PHE A 526 10.62 -21.41 -12.23
N ARG A 527 11.59 -21.61 -13.12
CA ARG A 527 12.38 -20.55 -13.75
C ARG A 527 11.88 -20.31 -15.16
N TYR A 528 11.58 -19.05 -15.46
CA TYR A 528 11.06 -18.63 -16.76
C TYR A 528 12.17 -17.92 -17.54
N TYR A 529 12.42 -18.36 -18.76
CA TYR A 529 13.38 -17.75 -19.68
C TYR A 529 12.68 -17.26 -20.94
N SER A 530 13.21 -16.22 -21.56
CA SER A 530 12.76 -15.67 -22.84
C SER A 530 13.93 -15.52 -23.81
N GLY A 531 13.67 -15.88 -25.07
CA GLY A 531 14.60 -15.70 -26.17
C GLY A 531 15.76 -16.71 -26.20
N ALA A 532 16.54 -16.62 -27.27
CA ALA A 532 17.77 -17.39 -27.51
C ALA A 532 18.69 -16.52 -28.36
N PHE A 533 19.91 -16.26 -27.87
CA PHE A 533 20.84 -15.32 -28.49
C PHE A 533 22.25 -15.90 -28.51
N ASP A 534 22.95 -15.72 -29.63
CA ASP A 534 24.34 -16.18 -29.80
C ASP A 534 25.35 -15.21 -29.17
N THR A 535 24.96 -13.96 -28.91
CA THR A 535 25.81 -12.95 -28.29
C THR A 535 25.14 -12.35 -27.05
N PHE A 536 25.98 -11.91 -26.11
CA PHE A 536 25.51 -11.29 -24.87
C PHE A 536 24.75 -9.99 -25.15
N GLU A 537 25.21 -9.19 -26.10
CA GLU A 537 24.64 -7.90 -26.48
C GLU A 537 23.22 -8.04 -26.99
N ALA A 538 22.95 -9.06 -27.82
CA ALA A 538 21.61 -9.34 -28.31
C ALA A 538 20.65 -9.77 -27.18
N ALA A 539 21.14 -10.54 -26.21
CA ALA A 539 20.37 -10.90 -25.02
C ALA A 539 20.11 -9.71 -24.09
N ALA A 540 21.11 -8.84 -23.91
CA ALA A 540 20.99 -7.61 -23.13
C ALA A 540 19.95 -6.65 -23.74
N ALA A 541 19.96 -6.47 -25.07
CA ALA A 541 18.96 -5.67 -25.77
C ALA A 541 17.54 -6.24 -25.59
N HIS A 542 17.38 -7.57 -25.58
CA HIS A 542 16.09 -8.20 -25.31
C HIS A 542 15.64 -8.04 -23.86
N LYS A 543 16.57 -8.13 -22.90
CA LYS A 543 16.31 -7.85 -21.48
C LYS A 543 15.77 -6.42 -21.31
N VAL A 544 16.35 -5.41 -21.96
CA VAL A 544 15.87 -4.02 -21.88
C VAL A 544 14.40 -3.92 -22.31
N LYS A 545 14.00 -4.59 -23.39
CA LYS A 545 12.60 -4.63 -23.83
C LYS A 545 11.67 -5.23 -22.77
N LEU A 546 12.13 -6.29 -22.10
CA LEU A 546 11.39 -6.96 -21.04
C LEU A 546 11.29 -6.10 -19.76
N SER A 547 12.34 -5.36 -19.41
CA SER A 547 12.30 -4.42 -18.29
C SER A 547 11.26 -3.32 -18.52
N VAL A 548 11.20 -2.75 -19.74
CA VAL A 548 10.17 -1.77 -20.12
C VAL A 548 8.77 -2.38 -20.08
N ALA A 549 8.64 -3.67 -20.42
CA ALA A 549 7.39 -4.41 -20.34
C ALA A 549 6.96 -4.81 -18.90
N GLY A 550 7.72 -4.42 -17.88
CA GLY A 550 7.39 -4.64 -16.46
C GLY A 550 8.24 -5.69 -15.73
N PHE A 551 9.14 -6.38 -16.42
CA PHE A 551 10.01 -7.40 -15.82
C PHE A 551 11.30 -6.79 -15.27
N LYS A 552 11.18 -5.93 -14.26
CA LYS A 552 12.31 -5.16 -13.67
C LYS A 552 13.45 -6.04 -13.14
N GLY A 553 13.15 -7.26 -12.70
CA GLY A 553 14.14 -8.24 -12.19
C GLY A 553 14.70 -9.20 -13.25
N ALA A 554 14.44 -8.98 -14.54
CA ALA A 554 14.93 -9.87 -15.58
C ALA A 554 16.45 -9.78 -15.76
N PHE A 555 17.10 -10.90 -16.09
CA PHE A 555 18.55 -10.91 -16.31
C PHE A 555 19.04 -11.92 -17.35
N VAL A 556 20.23 -11.68 -17.91
CA VAL A 556 20.84 -12.57 -18.91
C VAL A 556 21.50 -13.77 -18.23
N ALA A 557 21.16 -14.97 -18.67
CA ALA A 557 21.78 -16.22 -18.27
C ALA A 557 22.48 -16.86 -19.47
N ALA A 558 23.72 -17.32 -19.28
CA ALA A 558 24.46 -18.08 -20.27
C ALA A 558 24.29 -19.58 -20.05
N PHE A 559 24.13 -20.32 -21.14
CA PHE A 559 24.05 -21.77 -21.17
C PHE A 559 25.14 -22.32 -22.07
N LYS A 560 25.87 -23.33 -21.59
CA LYS A 560 26.86 -24.06 -22.37
C LYS A 560 26.58 -25.55 -22.23
N GLY A 561 26.33 -26.22 -23.36
CA GLY A 561 25.92 -27.63 -23.37
C GLY A 561 24.63 -27.87 -22.56
N GLY A 562 23.71 -26.90 -22.58
CA GLY A 562 22.43 -26.99 -21.84
C GLY A 562 22.48 -26.65 -20.36
N LYS A 563 23.68 -26.47 -19.78
CA LYS A 563 23.86 -26.11 -18.36
C LYS A 563 24.12 -24.63 -18.19
N LYS A 564 23.49 -24.03 -17.18
CA LYS A 564 23.71 -22.63 -16.83
C LYS A 564 25.16 -22.45 -16.36
N VAL A 565 25.87 -21.49 -16.95
CA VAL A 565 27.26 -21.16 -16.63
C VAL A 565 27.39 -19.67 -16.27
N PRO A 566 28.37 -19.28 -15.43
CA PRO A 566 28.62 -17.87 -15.12
C PRO A 566 29.02 -17.08 -16.37
N LEU A 567 28.60 -15.81 -16.48
CA LEU A 567 28.92 -14.95 -17.63
C LEU A 567 30.44 -14.76 -17.80
N LYS A 568 31.17 -14.61 -16.69
CA LYS A 568 32.64 -14.57 -16.69
C LYS A 568 33.29 -15.80 -17.35
N SER A 569 32.70 -16.97 -17.18
CA SER A 569 33.25 -18.22 -17.74
C SER A 569 33.11 -18.32 -19.27
N VAL A 570 32.29 -17.45 -19.86
CA VAL A 570 32.03 -17.39 -21.30
C VAL A 570 32.60 -16.13 -21.95
N GLY A 571 33.54 -15.46 -21.28
CA GLY A 571 34.28 -14.33 -21.83
C GLY A 571 33.57 -12.97 -21.70
N VAL A 572 32.48 -12.89 -20.93
CA VAL A 572 31.87 -11.61 -20.57
C VAL A 572 32.66 -11.03 -19.40
N ASN A 573 33.47 -10.02 -19.68
CA ASN A 573 34.33 -9.40 -18.67
C ASN A 573 33.49 -8.47 -17.77
N PRO A 574 33.57 -8.64 -16.44
CA PRO A 574 32.99 -7.67 -15.52
C PRO A 574 33.85 -6.40 -15.48
N ILE A 575 33.19 -5.25 -15.38
CA ILE A 575 33.79 -3.92 -15.22
C ILE A 575 34.04 -3.71 -13.74
N GLN A 576 35.31 -3.55 -13.37
CA GLN A 576 35.72 -3.06 -12.05
C GLN A 576 35.59 -1.53 -12.01
N GLN A 577 34.37 -0.99 -12.00
CA GLN A 577 34.17 0.42 -11.66
C GLN A 577 32.89 0.57 -10.84
N SER A 578 32.97 1.42 -9.81
CA SER A 578 31.84 1.82 -8.99
C SER A 578 30.68 2.29 -9.88
N PRO A 579 29.43 1.93 -9.57
CA PRO A 579 28.28 2.32 -10.39
C PRO A 579 28.27 3.85 -10.56
N LEU A 580 28.12 4.32 -11.80
CA LEU A 580 27.98 5.76 -12.10
C LEU A 580 26.71 6.34 -11.48
N ILE A 581 25.72 5.50 -11.18
CA ILE A 581 24.48 5.85 -10.49
C ILE A 581 24.17 4.74 -9.49
N GLY A 582 24.43 4.99 -8.20
CA GLY A 582 23.86 4.36 -6.99
C GLY A 582 23.90 2.82 -6.85
N ASN A 583 24.21 2.35 -5.64
CA ASN A 583 23.89 0.98 -5.20
C ASN A 583 22.38 0.76 -5.02
#